data_AF-A0A1J5EHR4-F1
#
_entry.id   AF-A0A1J5EHR4-F1
#
_cell.length_a   1.000
_cell.length_b   1.000
_cell.length_c   1.000
_cell.angle_alpha   90.00
_cell.angle_beta   90.00
_cell.angle_gamma   90.00
#
_symmetry.space_group_name_H-M   'P 1'
#
loop_
_entity.id
_entity.type
_entity.pdbx_description
1 polymer ?
#
loop_
_entity_poly.entity_id
_entity_poly.type
_entity_poly.pdbx_seq_one_letter_code
_entity_poly.pdbx_strand_id
1 'polypeptide(L)'
;MKYLQETQELQKFITEINEQVIENKLINSSLPNRLFLKSENKSTHLKMERFADDYILELINSMPECTFLVFTNLVSTRIKGDDFTYFLYKGYSKLTEKGFVYYQVVHNDDLSPIGELLFSNFEDNIFFKSLAPDFEESSCNVIEAVGSTATNKKIVFLIGNLNEERLLFDIEHLIVTTAFNSKKHSSFTFHYILSISVFGHKISNDFIIKLEKIKTACDALVENSSNLKFSFEYTE
;
A
#
# COMPACT_ATOMS: atom_id res chain seq x y z
N MET A 1 4.68 -0.67 14.40
CA MET A 1 5.35 -1.69 13.57
C MET A 1 4.39 -2.55 12.78
N LYS A 2 3.13 -2.71 13.19
CA LYS A 2 2.20 -3.59 12.46
C LYS A 2 1.83 -3.02 11.09
N TYR A 3 1.53 -1.73 10.97
CA TYR A 3 0.97 -1.16 9.73
C TYR A 3 1.94 -1.19 8.54
N LEU A 4 3.18 -0.75 8.76
CA LEU A 4 4.20 -0.69 7.70
C LEU A 4 4.66 -2.08 7.27
N GLN A 5 4.86 -3.00 8.22
CA GLN A 5 5.22 -4.39 7.92
C GLN A 5 4.10 -5.08 7.14
N GLU A 6 2.86 -4.95 7.59
CA GLU A 6 1.69 -5.52 6.93
C GLU A 6 1.56 -5.05 5.48
N THR A 7 1.81 -3.76 5.25
CA THR A 7 1.86 -3.15 3.91
C THR A 7 2.91 -3.81 3.02
N GLN A 8 4.11 -4.03 3.53
CA GLN A 8 5.19 -4.68 2.77
C GLN A 8 4.86 -6.14 2.46
N GLU A 9 4.28 -6.87 3.42
CA GLU A 9 3.89 -8.26 3.24
C GLU A 9 2.75 -8.42 2.24
N LEU A 10 1.77 -7.49 2.24
CA LEU A 10 0.70 -7.47 1.25
C LEU A 10 1.24 -7.19 -0.17
N GLN A 11 2.17 -6.26 -0.33
CA GLN A 11 2.83 -6.02 -1.62
C GLN A 11 3.54 -7.28 -2.13
N LYS A 12 4.32 -7.96 -1.27
CA LYS A 12 4.98 -9.23 -1.62
C LYS A 12 3.96 -10.28 -2.05
N PHE A 13 2.87 -10.42 -1.29
CA PHE A 13 1.82 -11.38 -1.60
C PHE A 13 1.13 -11.11 -2.94
N ILE A 14 0.90 -9.84 -3.30
CA ILE A 14 0.36 -9.48 -4.63
C ILE A 14 1.35 -9.89 -5.74
N THR A 15 2.66 -9.65 -5.55
CA THR A 15 3.69 -10.07 -6.53
C THR A 15 3.71 -11.59 -6.69
N GLU A 16 3.71 -12.35 -5.59
CA GLU A 16 3.65 -13.82 -5.60
C GLU A 16 2.41 -14.34 -6.35
N ILE A 17 1.26 -13.68 -6.16
CA ILE A 17 0.03 -14.06 -6.86
C ILE A 17 0.12 -13.74 -8.36
N ASN A 18 0.69 -12.59 -8.73
CA ASN A 18 0.88 -12.24 -10.13
C ASN A 18 1.71 -13.30 -10.86
N GLU A 19 2.82 -13.73 -10.25
CA GLU A 19 3.64 -14.83 -10.77
C GLU A 19 2.83 -16.12 -10.91
N GLN A 20 2.09 -16.53 -9.87
CA GLN A 20 1.25 -17.74 -9.91
C GLN A 20 0.15 -17.68 -10.99
N VAL A 21 -0.49 -16.53 -11.16
CA VAL A 21 -1.54 -16.31 -12.16
C VAL A 21 -0.99 -16.48 -13.57
N ILE A 22 0.19 -15.90 -13.83
CA ILE A 22 0.88 -15.96 -15.12
C ILE A 22 1.38 -17.38 -15.40
N GLU A 23 2.16 -17.97 -14.48
CA GLU A 23 2.81 -19.28 -14.68
C GLU A 23 1.80 -20.41 -14.84
N ASN A 24 0.78 -20.44 -13.97
CA ASN A 24 -0.20 -21.53 -13.95
C ASN A 24 -1.45 -21.23 -14.77
N LYS A 25 -1.49 -20.08 -15.47
CA LYS A 25 -2.63 -19.63 -16.30
C LYS A 25 -3.96 -19.76 -15.55
N LEU A 26 -3.97 -19.35 -14.29
CA LEU A 26 -5.10 -19.58 -13.37
C LEU A 26 -6.36 -18.81 -13.80
N ILE A 27 -6.18 -17.74 -14.56
CA ILE A 27 -7.21 -16.81 -15.00
C ILE A 27 -7.20 -16.76 -16.53
N ASN A 28 -8.39 -16.74 -17.12
CA ASN A 28 -8.58 -16.58 -18.57
C ASN A 28 -9.98 -16.00 -18.84
N SER A 29 -10.33 -15.82 -20.11
CA SER A 29 -11.63 -15.24 -20.52
C SER A 29 -12.86 -16.00 -19.99
N SER A 30 -12.76 -17.31 -19.75
CA SER A 30 -13.85 -18.13 -19.18
C SER A 30 -13.90 -18.12 -17.65
N LEU A 31 -12.79 -17.74 -16.99
CA LEU A 31 -12.69 -17.62 -15.54
C LEU A 31 -11.87 -16.36 -15.21
N PRO A 32 -12.46 -15.17 -15.37
CA PRO A 32 -11.72 -13.91 -15.31
C PRO A 32 -11.36 -13.49 -13.89
N ASN A 33 -12.01 -14.06 -12.87
CA ASN A 33 -11.88 -13.62 -11.48
C ASN A 33 -11.41 -14.76 -10.56
N ARG A 34 -10.50 -14.43 -9.64
CA ARG A 34 -10.15 -15.29 -8.50
C ARG A 34 -9.91 -14.48 -7.23
N LEU A 35 -10.11 -15.15 -6.11
CA LEU A 35 -9.70 -14.67 -4.81
C LEU A 35 -8.56 -15.51 -4.30
N PHE A 36 -7.52 -14.87 -3.78
CA PHE A 36 -6.45 -15.49 -3.04
C PHE A 36 -6.53 -15.05 -1.58
N LEU A 37 -6.45 -16.02 -0.68
CA LEU A 37 -6.54 -15.84 0.76
C LEU A 37 -5.23 -16.30 1.38
N LYS A 38 -4.65 -15.50 2.27
CA LYS A 38 -3.51 -15.90 3.10
C LYS A 38 -3.87 -15.76 4.57
N SER A 39 -3.75 -16.88 5.28
CA SER A 39 -3.78 -16.97 6.74
C SER A 39 -2.40 -17.39 7.23
N GLU A 40 -2.12 -17.28 8.54
CA GLU A 40 -0.79 -17.40 9.18
C GLU A 40 0.18 -18.45 8.58
N ASN A 41 -0.29 -19.58 8.02
CA ASN A 41 0.55 -20.56 7.32
C ASN A 41 -0.10 -21.22 6.08
N LYS A 42 -1.16 -20.65 5.52
CA LYS A 42 -1.88 -21.26 4.38
C LYS A 42 -2.33 -20.21 3.38
N SER A 43 -1.97 -20.45 2.12
CA SER A 43 -2.51 -19.74 0.97
C SER A 43 -3.49 -20.65 0.24
N THR A 44 -4.70 -20.15 -0.01
CA THR A 44 -5.70 -20.85 -0.83
C THR A 44 -6.30 -19.88 -1.83
N HIS A 45 -6.98 -20.40 -2.85
CA HIS A 45 -7.72 -19.57 -3.78
C HIS A 45 -9.12 -20.11 -4.03
N LEU A 46 -10.06 -19.20 -4.20
CA LEU A 46 -11.46 -19.48 -4.49
C LEU A 46 -11.82 -18.89 -5.85
N LYS A 47 -12.67 -19.61 -6.59
CA LYS A 47 -13.29 -19.05 -7.79
C LYS A 47 -14.30 -17.99 -7.35
N MET A 48 -14.41 -16.93 -8.15
CA MET A 48 -15.34 -15.85 -7.88
C MET A 48 -16.29 -15.65 -9.05
N GLU A 49 -17.57 -15.47 -8.72
CA GLU A 49 -18.59 -15.15 -9.72
C GLU A 49 -18.67 -13.64 -10.00
N ARG A 50 -18.31 -12.79 -9.03
CA ARG A 50 -18.41 -11.33 -9.14
C ARG A 50 -17.23 -10.62 -8.49
N PHE A 51 -16.81 -9.52 -9.08
CA PHE A 51 -15.80 -8.61 -8.55
C PHE A 51 -16.49 -7.27 -8.25
N ALA A 52 -16.90 -7.06 -7.00
CA ALA A 52 -17.60 -5.86 -6.54
C ALA A 52 -17.15 -5.49 -5.12
N ASP A 53 -17.04 -4.19 -4.86
CA ASP A 53 -16.47 -3.67 -3.62
C ASP A 53 -17.27 -4.09 -2.37
N ASP A 54 -18.59 -4.09 -2.44
CA ASP A 54 -19.46 -4.54 -1.34
C ASP A 54 -19.23 -6.03 -1.00
N TYR A 55 -19.05 -6.86 -2.02
CA TYR A 55 -18.74 -8.29 -1.84
C TYR A 55 -17.36 -8.50 -1.19
N ILE A 56 -16.38 -7.67 -1.56
CA ILE A 56 -15.05 -7.69 -0.95
C ILE A 56 -15.14 -7.36 0.55
N LEU A 57 -15.90 -6.32 0.91
CA LEU A 57 -16.10 -5.90 2.29
C LEU A 57 -16.79 -6.97 3.14
N GLU A 58 -17.88 -7.56 2.63
CA GLU A 58 -18.58 -8.66 3.31
C GLU A 58 -17.65 -9.85 3.58
N LEU A 59 -16.85 -10.21 2.58
CA LEU A 59 -15.98 -11.38 2.66
C LEU A 59 -14.86 -11.18 3.69
N ILE A 60 -14.25 -10.00 3.73
CA ILE A 60 -13.21 -9.65 4.71
C ILE A 60 -13.75 -9.74 6.14
N ASN A 61 -14.98 -9.27 6.36
CA ASN A 61 -15.64 -9.35 7.66
C ASN A 61 -16.01 -10.79 8.04
N SER A 62 -16.33 -11.64 7.06
CA SER A 62 -16.75 -13.03 7.28
C SER A 62 -15.60 -14.00 7.58
N MET A 63 -14.35 -13.62 7.29
CA MET A 63 -13.16 -14.48 7.42
C MET A 63 -12.13 -13.88 8.39
N PRO A 64 -12.43 -13.76 9.71
CA PRO A 64 -11.58 -13.09 10.69
C PRO A 64 -10.16 -13.66 10.78
N GLU A 65 -9.95 -14.91 10.39
CA GLU A 65 -8.67 -15.61 10.35
C GLU A 65 -7.76 -15.23 9.16
N CYS A 66 -8.30 -14.65 8.09
CA CYS A 66 -7.51 -14.26 6.92
C CYS A 66 -6.71 -12.98 7.18
N THR A 67 -5.39 -13.05 7.01
CA THR A 67 -4.48 -11.91 7.11
C THR A 67 -4.54 -11.05 5.85
N PHE A 68 -4.45 -11.69 4.68
CA PHE A 68 -4.49 -11.00 3.39
C PHE A 68 -5.54 -11.60 2.45
N LEU A 69 -6.17 -10.73 1.68
CA LEU A 69 -7.06 -11.09 0.60
C LEU A 69 -6.63 -10.35 -0.67
N VAL A 70 -6.45 -11.06 -1.77
CA VAL A 70 -6.09 -10.47 -3.06
C VAL A 70 -7.06 -10.96 -4.11
N PHE A 71 -7.78 -10.01 -4.69
CA PHE A 71 -8.76 -10.23 -5.73
C PHE A 71 -8.10 -9.97 -7.07
N THR A 72 -8.29 -10.88 -8.00
CA THR A 72 -7.75 -10.78 -9.35
C THR A 72 -8.87 -10.69 -10.35
N ASN A 73 -8.69 -9.88 -11.38
CA ASN A 73 -9.64 -9.71 -12.48
C ASN A 73 -8.88 -9.53 -13.80
N LEU A 74 -9.25 -10.27 -14.84
CA LEU A 74 -8.78 -10.03 -16.21
C LEU A 74 -9.70 -9.00 -16.86
N VAL A 75 -9.16 -7.81 -17.13
CA VAL A 75 -9.91 -6.69 -17.68
C VAL A 75 -9.44 -6.41 -19.11
N SER A 76 -10.39 -6.30 -20.03
CA SER A 76 -10.16 -5.79 -21.38
C SER A 76 -10.90 -4.46 -21.54
N THR A 77 -10.17 -3.42 -21.90
CA THR A 77 -10.69 -2.06 -22.11
C THR A 77 -10.09 -1.45 -23.37
N ARG A 78 -10.59 -0.30 -23.79
CA ARG A 78 -10.09 0.41 -24.97
C ARG A 78 -9.58 1.78 -24.57
N ILE A 79 -8.29 2.04 -24.81
CA ILE A 79 -7.65 3.32 -24.48
C ILE A 79 -7.12 3.93 -25.77
N LYS A 80 -7.56 5.16 -26.09
CA LYS A 80 -7.10 5.92 -27.27
C LYS A 80 -7.23 5.20 -28.61
N GLY A 81 -8.13 4.21 -28.71
CA GLY A 81 -8.41 3.47 -29.95
C GLY A 81 -7.83 2.06 -29.99
N ASP A 82 -6.90 1.74 -29.07
CA ASP A 82 -6.26 0.43 -28.98
C ASP A 82 -6.92 -0.44 -27.90
N ASP A 83 -7.07 -1.74 -28.20
CA ASP A 83 -7.56 -2.72 -27.24
C ASP A 83 -6.44 -3.10 -26.27
N PHE A 84 -6.74 -3.01 -24.98
CA PHE A 84 -5.80 -3.15 -23.89
C PHE A 84 -6.33 -4.17 -22.88
N THR A 85 -5.57 -5.23 -22.66
CA THR A 85 -5.90 -6.26 -21.67
C THR A 85 -4.86 -6.28 -20.56
N TYR A 86 -5.33 -6.41 -19.32
CA TYR A 86 -4.48 -6.45 -18.14
C TYR A 86 -5.08 -7.32 -17.04
N PHE A 87 -4.20 -7.93 -16.24
CA PHE A 87 -4.58 -8.46 -14.95
C PHE A 87 -4.62 -7.32 -13.93
N LEU A 88 -5.73 -7.20 -13.22
CA LEU A 88 -5.92 -6.28 -12.11
C LEU A 88 -5.83 -7.06 -10.79
N TYR A 89 -5.08 -6.54 -9.83
CA TYR A 89 -4.92 -7.10 -8.50
C TYR A 89 -5.36 -6.06 -7.47
N LYS A 90 -6.41 -6.37 -6.69
CA LYS A 90 -6.83 -5.57 -5.54
C LYS A 90 -6.55 -6.33 -4.26
N GLY A 91 -5.53 -5.92 -3.52
CA GLY A 91 -5.08 -6.55 -2.28
C GLY A 91 -5.52 -5.80 -1.03
N TYR A 92 -5.85 -6.54 0.03
CA TYR A 92 -6.37 -6.02 1.28
C TYR A 92 -5.75 -6.74 2.48
N SER A 93 -5.55 -6.00 3.55
CA SER A 93 -5.25 -6.53 4.90
C SER A 93 -6.24 -5.95 5.90
N LYS A 94 -6.55 -6.73 6.94
CA LYS A 94 -7.33 -6.25 8.08
C LYS A 94 -6.65 -5.16 8.91
N LEU A 95 -5.34 -5.03 8.82
CA LEU A 95 -4.58 -4.05 9.60
C LEU A 95 -4.29 -2.76 8.82
N THR A 96 -4.76 -2.66 7.57
CA THR A 96 -4.54 -1.50 6.71
C THR A 96 -5.86 -0.87 6.28
N GLU A 97 -5.93 0.46 6.28
CA GLU A 97 -7.13 1.19 5.86
C GLU A 97 -7.32 1.20 4.34
N LYS A 98 -6.22 1.11 3.61
CA LYS A 98 -6.23 1.20 2.14
C LYS A 98 -5.79 -0.12 1.56
N GLY A 99 -6.63 -0.67 0.69
CA GLY A 99 -6.19 -1.71 -0.23
C GLY A 99 -5.13 -1.19 -1.21
N PHE A 100 -4.49 -2.13 -1.88
CA PHE A 100 -3.50 -1.89 -2.91
C PHE A 100 -4.07 -2.31 -4.24
N VAL A 101 -3.88 -1.48 -5.26
CA VAL A 101 -4.29 -1.84 -6.61
C VAL A 101 -3.07 -1.84 -7.50
N TYR A 102 -2.84 -2.99 -8.12
CA TYR A 102 -1.78 -3.21 -9.10
C TYR A 102 -2.37 -3.74 -10.39
N TYR A 103 -1.67 -3.55 -11.48
CA TYR A 103 -2.02 -4.15 -12.76
C TYR A 103 -0.78 -4.60 -13.53
N GLN A 104 -0.95 -5.64 -14.33
CA GLN A 104 0.05 -6.15 -15.25
C GLN A 104 -0.58 -6.20 -16.64
N VAL A 105 -0.02 -5.46 -17.58
CA VAL A 105 -0.46 -5.50 -18.99
C VAL A 105 -0.09 -6.85 -19.57
N VAL A 106 -0.94 -7.40 -20.44
CA VAL A 106 -0.73 -8.69 -21.10
C VAL A 106 -1.06 -8.65 -22.58
N HIS A 107 -0.44 -9.55 -23.34
CA HIS A 107 -0.82 -9.80 -24.73
C HIS A 107 -2.22 -10.43 -24.82
N ASN A 108 -3.06 -9.97 -25.75
CA ASN A 108 -4.44 -10.44 -25.89
C ASN A 108 -4.53 -11.93 -26.27
N ASP A 109 -3.55 -12.45 -27.01
CA ASP A 109 -3.62 -13.80 -27.59
C ASP A 109 -3.23 -14.90 -26.60
N ASP A 110 -2.19 -14.67 -25.81
CA ASP A 110 -1.60 -15.69 -24.94
C ASP A 110 -1.53 -15.30 -23.46
N LEU A 111 -1.99 -14.08 -23.12
CA LEU A 111 -1.96 -13.49 -21.78
C LEU A 111 -0.56 -13.41 -21.16
N SER A 112 0.49 -13.43 -21.98
CA SER A 112 1.87 -13.23 -21.51
C SER A 112 2.09 -11.77 -21.07
N PRO A 113 2.88 -11.54 -19.99
CA PRO A 113 3.06 -10.21 -19.42
C PRO A 113 3.85 -9.27 -20.35
N ILE A 114 3.40 -8.02 -20.42
CA ILE A 114 4.08 -6.90 -21.09
C ILE A 114 4.59 -5.95 -20.01
N GLY A 115 5.92 -5.90 -19.83
CA GLY A 115 6.55 -5.06 -18.81
C GLY A 115 6.35 -5.60 -17.39
N GLU A 116 6.47 -4.72 -16.40
CA GLU A 116 6.43 -5.08 -14.97
C GLU A 116 5.05 -4.90 -14.35
N LEU A 117 4.87 -5.42 -13.14
CA LEU A 117 3.67 -5.20 -12.33
C LEU A 117 3.68 -3.75 -11.82
N LEU A 118 2.67 -2.98 -12.20
CA LEU A 118 2.61 -1.54 -11.93
C LEU A 118 1.54 -1.23 -10.89
N PHE A 119 1.80 -0.23 -10.05
CA PHE A 119 0.78 0.33 -9.18
C PHE A 119 -0.28 1.05 -10.03
N SER A 120 -1.57 0.82 -9.74
CA SER A 120 -2.66 1.36 -10.54
C SER A 120 -3.10 2.75 -10.08
N ASN A 121 -3.22 3.65 -11.06
CA ASN A 121 -3.94 4.92 -10.92
C ASN A 121 -5.32 4.89 -11.60
N PHE A 122 -5.65 3.78 -12.28
CA PHE A 122 -6.85 3.67 -13.10
C PHE A 122 -8.09 3.31 -12.28
N GLU A 123 -7.89 2.75 -11.10
CA GLU A 123 -8.92 2.15 -10.26
C GLU A 123 -8.80 2.70 -8.85
N ASP A 124 -9.94 3.00 -8.23
CA ASP A 124 -9.99 3.51 -6.87
C ASP A 124 -9.74 2.40 -5.83
N ASN A 125 -9.13 2.80 -4.71
CA ASN A 125 -8.93 1.94 -3.55
C ASN A 125 -10.22 1.83 -2.74
N ILE A 126 -10.52 0.64 -2.23
CA ILE A 126 -11.53 0.46 -1.19
C ILE A 126 -10.91 0.83 0.17
N PHE A 127 -11.65 1.61 0.95
CA PHE A 127 -11.29 2.01 2.30
C PHE A 127 -11.88 1.05 3.33
N PHE A 128 -11.07 0.64 4.30
CA PHE A 128 -11.43 -0.24 5.42
C PHE A 128 -11.43 0.52 6.73
N LYS A 129 -12.27 0.07 7.66
CA LYS A 129 -12.29 0.57 9.02
C LYS A 129 -11.03 0.06 9.74
N SER A 130 -10.10 0.98 9.99
CA SER A 130 -8.83 0.76 10.66
C SER A 130 -8.97 0.08 12.04
N LEU A 131 -7.95 -0.67 12.44
CA LEU A 131 -7.65 -0.94 13.85
C LEU A 131 -6.69 0.13 14.40
N ALA A 132 -7.01 1.41 14.17
CA ALA A 132 -6.23 2.51 14.74
C ALA A 132 -6.33 2.47 16.28
N PRO A 133 -5.28 2.88 17.01
CA PRO A 133 -5.37 3.03 18.45
C PRO A 133 -6.53 3.95 18.85
N ASP A 134 -7.23 3.64 19.95
CA ASP A 134 -8.39 4.40 20.48
C ASP A 134 -7.94 5.70 21.20
N PHE A 135 -7.07 6.45 20.54
CA PHE A 135 -6.53 7.74 20.98
C PHE A 135 -6.80 8.80 19.90
N GLU A 136 -6.85 10.07 20.29
CA GLU A 136 -6.99 11.20 19.36
C GLU A 136 -5.83 11.26 18.36
N GLU A 137 -6.13 11.63 17.11
CA GLU A 137 -5.15 11.73 16.04
C GLU A 137 -4.02 12.72 16.35
N SER A 138 -2.83 12.42 15.85
CA SER A 138 -1.70 13.33 15.97
C SER A 138 -1.97 14.62 15.21
N SER A 139 -1.54 15.73 15.80
CA SER A 139 -1.45 16.99 15.07
C SER A 139 -0.48 16.80 13.90
N CYS A 140 -0.88 17.20 12.70
CA CYS A 140 -0.06 17.09 11.50
C CYS A 140 -0.22 18.35 10.64
N ASN A 141 0.88 19.08 10.45
CA ASN A 141 0.95 20.21 9.52
C ASN A 141 1.90 19.89 8.36
N VAL A 142 1.52 20.32 7.16
CA VAL A 142 2.29 20.05 5.94
C VAL A 142 2.82 21.37 5.38
N ILE A 143 4.12 21.44 5.11
CA ILE A 143 4.78 22.63 4.58
C ILE A 143 5.66 22.23 3.40
N GLU A 144 5.57 22.96 2.28
CA GLU A 144 6.52 22.79 1.19
C GLU A 144 7.87 23.43 1.58
N ALA A 145 8.94 22.63 1.51
CA ALA A 145 10.25 23.06 1.96
C ALA A 145 10.97 23.93 0.92
N VAL A 146 11.87 24.77 1.42
CA VAL A 146 12.80 25.52 0.57
C VAL A 146 13.62 24.54 -0.29
N GLY A 147 13.67 24.81 -1.60
CA GLY A 147 14.33 23.96 -2.60
C GLY A 147 13.39 23.02 -3.36
N SER A 148 12.08 23.06 -3.09
CA SER A 148 11.09 22.39 -3.94
C SER A 148 11.03 23.02 -5.33
N THR A 149 10.92 22.20 -6.37
CA THR A 149 10.81 22.60 -7.78
C THR A 149 9.55 22.04 -8.41
N ALA A 150 9.36 22.24 -9.72
CA ALA A 150 8.23 21.67 -10.44
C ALA A 150 8.26 20.12 -10.41
N THR A 151 9.42 19.51 -10.60
CA THR A 151 9.58 18.05 -10.72
C THR A 151 10.16 17.38 -9.47
N ASN A 152 10.78 18.15 -8.56
CA ASN A 152 11.32 17.63 -7.29
C ASN A 152 10.59 18.29 -6.12
N LYS A 153 9.70 17.55 -5.47
CA LYS A 153 8.86 18.02 -4.37
C LYS A 153 9.51 17.70 -3.03
N LYS A 154 9.87 18.74 -2.28
CA LYS A 154 10.38 18.61 -0.92
C LYS A 154 9.32 19.07 0.06
N ILE A 155 8.84 18.16 0.91
CA ILE A 155 7.68 18.37 1.77
C ILE A 155 8.04 18.01 3.20
N VAL A 156 7.77 18.91 4.15
CA VAL A 156 7.97 18.70 5.58
C VAL A 156 6.62 18.45 6.23
N PHE A 157 6.52 17.34 6.95
CA PHE A 157 5.43 17.01 7.84
C PHE A 157 5.85 17.30 9.28
N LEU A 158 5.19 18.24 9.92
CA LEU A 158 5.33 18.48 11.36
C LEU A 158 4.26 17.65 12.06
N ILE A 159 4.65 16.56 12.71
CA ILE A 159 3.74 15.62 13.36
C ILE A 159 4.02 15.52 14.86
N GLY A 160 2.98 15.54 15.68
CA GLY A 160 3.15 15.33 17.11
C GLY A 160 1.90 14.93 17.88
N ASN A 161 2.12 14.25 19.00
CA ASN A 161 1.09 13.76 19.91
C ASN A 161 1.64 13.63 21.34
N LEU A 162 0.74 13.69 22.33
CA LEU A 162 1.02 13.33 23.72
C LEU A 162 1.13 11.81 23.90
N ASN A 163 0.50 11.03 23.03
CA ASN A 163 0.52 9.58 23.07
C ASN A 163 1.54 9.02 22.06
N GLU A 164 2.60 8.41 22.59
CA GLU A 164 3.68 7.83 21.79
C GLU A 164 3.23 6.67 20.88
N GLU A 165 2.30 5.83 21.35
CA GLU A 165 1.78 4.71 20.55
C GLU A 165 0.99 5.20 19.35
N ARG A 166 0.12 6.18 19.56
CA ARG A 166 -0.63 6.84 18.49
C ARG A 166 0.29 7.56 17.52
N LEU A 167 1.30 8.28 18.01
CA LEU A 167 2.26 8.97 17.16
C LEU A 167 3.02 7.99 16.26
N LEU A 168 3.48 6.86 16.79
CA LEU A 168 4.13 5.82 16.00
C LEU A 168 3.20 5.28 14.91
N PHE A 169 1.93 5.02 15.24
CA PHE A 169 0.93 4.58 14.26
C PHE A 169 0.73 5.60 13.14
N ASP A 170 0.54 6.88 13.49
CA ASP A 170 0.30 7.94 12.51
C ASP A 170 1.53 8.18 11.62
N ILE A 171 2.75 8.04 12.16
CA ILE A 171 4.00 8.07 11.37
C ILE A 171 4.01 6.93 10.33
N GLU A 172 3.71 5.69 10.74
CA GLU A 172 3.65 4.55 9.82
C GLU A 172 2.60 4.78 8.73
N HIS A 173 1.40 5.23 9.12
CA HIS A 173 0.31 5.51 8.20
C HIS A 173 0.67 6.61 7.19
N LEU A 174 1.33 7.67 7.66
CA LEU A 174 1.79 8.78 6.83
C LEU A 174 2.86 8.34 5.83
N ILE A 175 3.87 7.56 6.27
CA ILE A 175 4.89 6.99 5.38
C ILE A 175 4.22 6.18 4.26
N VAL A 176 3.31 5.29 4.62
CA VAL A 176 2.64 4.42 3.64
C VAL A 176 1.79 5.23 2.65
N THR A 177 0.98 6.16 3.16
CA THR A 177 0.12 7.00 2.31
C THR A 177 0.94 7.87 1.35
N THR A 178 2.02 8.49 1.82
CA THR A 178 2.87 9.35 1.00
C THR A 178 3.70 8.56 0.00
N ALA A 179 4.16 7.37 0.37
CA ALA A 179 4.83 6.45 -0.55
C ALA A 179 3.91 6.03 -1.71
N PHE A 180 2.62 5.75 -1.44
CA PHE A 180 1.67 5.46 -2.52
C PHE A 180 1.44 6.64 -3.44
N ASN A 181 1.23 7.82 -2.87
CA ASN A 181 1.06 9.03 -3.67
C ASN A 181 2.27 9.26 -4.58
N SER A 182 3.49 9.03 -4.09
CA SER A 182 4.70 9.14 -4.91
C SER A 182 4.77 8.09 -6.02
N LYS A 183 4.32 6.84 -5.79
CA LYS A 183 4.20 5.83 -6.85
C LYS A 183 3.17 6.23 -7.91
N LYS A 184 2.05 6.85 -7.53
CA LYS A 184 1.05 7.38 -8.47
C LYS A 184 1.62 8.48 -9.37
N HIS A 185 2.58 9.25 -8.86
CA HIS A 185 3.16 10.41 -9.52
C HIS A 185 4.63 10.17 -9.91
N SER A 186 4.89 9.07 -10.64
CA SER A 186 6.25 8.63 -11.01
C SER A 186 7.06 9.64 -11.82
N SER A 187 6.42 10.63 -12.45
CA SER A 187 7.09 11.73 -13.15
C SER A 187 7.71 12.77 -12.21
N PHE A 188 7.46 12.69 -10.90
CA PHE A 188 8.00 13.59 -9.88
C PHE A 188 8.87 12.81 -8.91
N THR A 189 9.92 13.44 -8.42
CA THR A 189 10.69 12.97 -7.26
C THR A 189 10.16 13.63 -6.00
N PHE A 190 9.99 12.86 -4.94
CA PHE A 190 9.50 13.32 -3.65
C PHE A 190 10.55 13.10 -2.56
N HIS A 191 10.81 14.13 -1.77
CA HIS A 191 11.56 14.05 -0.53
C HIS A 191 10.67 14.50 0.62
N TYR A 192 10.20 13.54 1.41
CA TYR A 192 9.43 13.80 2.61
C TYR A 192 10.34 13.89 3.84
N ILE A 193 10.17 14.94 4.63
CA ILE A 193 10.85 15.13 5.91
C ILE A 193 9.80 15.02 7.00
N LEU A 194 9.94 14.02 7.87
CA LEU A 194 9.08 13.80 9.03
C LEU A 194 9.73 14.48 10.24
N SER A 195 9.21 15.63 10.65
CA SER A 195 9.60 16.34 11.86
C SER A 195 8.67 15.93 13.00
N ILE A 196 9.19 15.15 13.94
CA ILE A 196 8.43 14.43 14.96
C ILE A 196 8.61 15.09 16.32
N SER A 197 7.49 15.36 17.00
CA SER A 197 7.47 15.94 18.35
C SER A 197 6.54 15.16 19.28
N VAL A 198 7.03 14.78 20.45
CA VAL A 198 6.21 14.23 21.53
C VAL A 198 5.91 15.35 22.51
N PHE A 199 4.63 15.62 22.75
CA PHE A 199 4.25 16.75 23.60
C PHE A 199 4.29 16.37 25.08
N GLY A 200 4.52 17.36 25.95
CA GLY A 200 4.18 17.28 27.38
C GLY A 200 5.03 16.35 28.26
N HIS A 201 5.89 15.50 27.72
CA HIS A 201 6.78 14.63 28.49
C HIS A 201 8.06 14.28 27.74
N LYS A 202 9.03 13.74 28.48
CA LYS A 202 10.29 13.24 27.92
C LYS A 202 10.04 11.93 27.17
N ILE A 203 10.48 11.90 25.91
CA ILE A 203 10.40 10.73 25.02
C ILE A 203 10.95 9.47 25.72
N SER A 204 10.19 8.38 25.63
CA SER A 204 10.62 7.07 26.15
C SER A 204 11.68 6.41 25.27
N ASN A 205 12.59 5.63 25.88
CA ASN A 205 13.56 4.83 25.13
C ASN A 205 12.88 3.81 24.20
N ASP A 206 11.71 3.29 24.59
CA ASP A 206 10.93 2.35 23.77
C ASP A 206 10.41 3.01 22.49
N PHE A 207 9.93 4.25 22.58
CA PHE A 207 9.55 5.04 21.41
C PHE A 207 10.73 5.23 20.45
N ILE A 208 11.91 5.60 20.95
CA ILE A 208 13.11 5.77 20.11
C ILE A 208 13.46 4.46 19.39
N ILE A 209 13.47 3.34 20.12
CA ILE A 209 13.76 2.01 19.54
C ILE A 209 12.73 1.66 18.44
N LYS A 210 11.43 1.91 18.69
CA LYS A 210 10.38 1.65 17.70
C LYS A 210 10.47 2.57 16.50
N LEU A 211 10.80 3.85 16.70
CA LEU A 211 11.00 4.81 15.63
C LEU A 211 12.18 4.43 14.74
N GLU A 212 13.31 4.01 15.32
CA GLU A 212 14.45 3.51 14.53
C GLU A 212 14.08 2.29 13.69
N LYS A 213 13.28 1.36 14.24
CA LYS A 213 12.77 0.23 13.44
C LYS A 213 11.86 0.68 12.30
N ILE A 214 11.03 1.71 12.51
CA ILE A 214 10.21 2.31 11.44
C ILE A 214 11.11 2.91 10.36
N LYS A 215 12.20 3.61 10.72
CA LYS A 215 13.16 4.16 9.75
C LYS A 215 13.77 3.06 8.89
N THR A 216 14.29 1.99 9.51
CA THR A 216 14.86 0.85 8.77
C THR A 216 13.84 0.18 7.85
N ALA A 217 12.61 -0.03 8.33
CA ALA A 217 11.55 -0.60 7.51
C ALA A 217 11.14 0.34 6.36
N CYS A 218 11.14 1.65 6.60
CA CYS A 218 10.86 2.66 5.59
C CYS A 218 11.93 2.64 4.49
N ASP A 219 13.21 2.54 4.85
CA ASP A 219 14.30 2.44 3.87
C ASP A 219 14.10 1.23 2.95
N ALA A 220 13.75 0.07 3.50
CA ALA A 220 13.43 -1.13 2.72
C ALA A 220 12.18 -0.97 1.83
N LEU A 221 11.17 -0.20 2.28
CA LEU A 221 9.98 0.11 1.46
C LEU A 221 10.36 0.94 0.22
N VAL A 222 11.30 1.88 0.37
CA VAL A 222 11.65 2.86 -0.68
C VAL A 222 12.87 2.47 -1.50
N GLU A 223 13.61 1.42 -1.13
CA GLU A 223 14.78 0.92 -1.86
C GLU A 223 14.45 0.64 -3.35
N ASN A 224 13.22 0.19 -3.63
CA ASN A 224 12.75 -0.07 -4.98
C ASN A 224 12.02 1.13 -5.64
N SER A 225 12.08 2.32 -5.04
CA SER A 225 11.38 3.53 -5.51
C SER A 225 12.38 4.64 -5.80
N SER A 226 12.81 4.76 -7.06
CA SER A 226 13.79 5.78 -7.49
C SER A 226 13.33 7.23 -7.32
N ASN A 227 12.03 7.45 -7.14
CA ASN A 227 11.42 8.77 -7.06
C ASN A 227 10.96 9.17 -5.65
N LEU A 228 11.42 8.47 -4.61
CA LEU A 228 10.96 8.67 -3.23
C LEU A 228 12.11 8.62 -2.23
N LYS A 229 12.15 9.59 -1.33
CA LYS A 229 13.09 9.65 -0.21
C LYS A 229 12.38 10.10 1.07
N PHE A 230 12.75 9.50 2.19
CA PHE A 230 12.37 9.96 3.52
C PHE A 230 13.58 10.50 4.29
N SER A 231 13.31 11.43 5.20
CA SER A 231 14.24 11.84 6.25
C SER A 231 13.46 12.10 7.52
N PHE A 232 14.07 11.81 8.65
CA PHE A 232 13.42 11.89 9.95
C PHE A 232 14.19 12.87 10.82
N GLU A 233 13.49 13.87 11.30
CA GLU A 233 13.97 14.86 12.26
C GLU A 233 13.11 14.68 13.51
N TYR A 234 13.70 14.60 14.69
CA TYR A 234 12.94 14.52 15.93
C TYR A 234 13.51 15.51 16.93
N THR A 235 12.60 16.12 17.68
CA THR A 235 12.91 17.14 18.69
C THR A 235 12.47 16.63 20.06
N GLU A 236 13.36 16.75 21.03
CA GLU A 236 13.10 16.50 22.46
C GLU A 236 12.23 17.59 23.09
#